data_AF-A0AA96UCF2-F1
#
_entry.id   AF-A0AA96UCF2-F1
#
_cell.length_a   1.000
_cell.length_b   1.000
_cell.length_c   1.000
_cell.angle_alpha   90.00
_cell.angle_beta   90.00
_cell.angle_gamma   90.00
#
_symmetry.space_group_name_H-M   'P 1'
#
loop_
_entity.id
_entity.type
_entity.pdbx_description
1 polymer ?
#
loop_
_entity_poly.entity_id
_entity_poly.type
_entity_poly.pdbx_seq_one_letter_code
_entity_poly.pdbx_strand_id
1 'polypeptide(L)'
;MNIPSLSGAQARLEDMRAEGRYIVPRFVERTSQGIREYDPYAKLFEERIIFLGSQVDDVSANDIMAQLICLESMDPDRDISLYINSPGGSFTALTAIYDTMQFVKPDIQTVCMGQAASAAAVILAAGTPGKRLALPNARVLIHQPYTETGRGQVSDLEIQAKEIFRMREQLETMLAKHSTKSVDQVREDIERDKILTAEESLEYGLIDQIVSTRKNSYTD
;
A
#
# COMPACT_ATOMS: atom_id res chain seq x y z
N MET A 1 1.75 36.20 35.70
CA MET A 1 1.85 34.80 35.26
C MET A 1 1.63 34.78 33.76
N ASN A 2 2.66 34.42 33.00
CA ASN A 2 2.67 34.47 31.53
C ASN A 2 2.21 33.10 31.01
N ILE A 3 1.11 33.05 30.26
CA ILE A 3 0.60 31.81 29.69
C ILE A 3 1.40 31.55 28.39
N PRO A 4 2.10 30.41 28.22
CA PRO A 4 2.83 30.13 27.00
C PRO A 4 1.88 29.91 25.82
N SER A 5 2.22 30.50 24.67
CA SER A 5 1.48 30.43 23.41
C SER A 5 1.43 29.00 22.83
N LEU A 6 0.25 28.60 22.34
CA LEU A 6 -0.04 27.31 21.72
C LEU A 6 0.74 26.97 20.43
N SER A 7 1.58 27.86 19.89
CA SER A 7 2.34 27.61 18.65
C SER A 7 3.45 26.56 18.82
N GLY A 8 3.98 26.37 20.03
CA GLY A 8 5.04 25.38 20.29
C GLY A 8 4.57 23.94 20.34
N ALA A 9 3.26 23.69 20.48
CA ALA A 9 2.70 22.33 20.57
C ALA A 9 2.50 21.69 19.19
N GLN A 10 2.14 22.49 18.17
CA GLN A 10 2.03 22.01 16.78
C GLN A 10 3.41 21.69 16.18
N ALA A 11 4.43 22.51 16.44
CA ALA A 11 5.79 22.26 15.96
C ALA A 11 6.44 20.99 16.55
N ARG A 12 6.00 20.52 17.72
CA ARG A 12 6.53 19.28 18.35
C ARG A 12 5.83 18.00 17.88
N LEU A 13 4.67 18.10 17.26
CA LEU A 13 3.95 16.92 16.72
C LEU A 13 4.46 16.54 15.32
N GLU A 14 4.99 17.50 14.56
CA GLU A 14 5.62 17.24 13.25
C GLU A 14 6.98 16.52 13.38
N ASP A 15 7.68 16.72 14.49
CA ASP A 15 9.02 16.19 14.79
C ASP A 15 9.01 14.74 15.36
N MET A 16 7.82 14.12 15.47
CA MET A 16 7.64 12.72 15.90
C MET A 16 7.35 11.77 14.72
N ARG A 17 7.74 12.13 13.50
CA ARG A 17 7.88 11.13 12.44
C ARG A 17 9.02 10.20 12.83
N ALA A 18 8.77 8.90 12.80
CA ALA A 18 9.80 7.89 13.07
C ALA A 18 10.86 7.91 11.94
N GLU A 19 11.72 8.93 11.90
CA GLU A 19 12.78 9.12 10.90
C GLU A 19 14.04 8.29 11.19
N GLY A 20 13.93 7.19 11.94
CA GLY A 20 15.10 6.41 12.32
C GLY A 20 14.84 4.94 12.54
N ARG A 21 14.85 4.14 11.47
CA ARG A 21 15.20 2.71 11.62
C ARG A 21 16.71 2.59 11.68
N TYR A 22 17.32 2.93 12.82
CA TYR A 22 18.79 2.94 12.89
C TYR A 22 19.43 1.57 13.17
N ILE A 23 18.66 0.54 13.55
CA ILE A 23 19.20 -0.83 13.72
C ILE A 23 18.14 -1.85 13.31
N VAL A 24 18.36 -2.52 12.18
CA VAL A 24 17.64 -3.75 11.83
C VAL A 24 18.42 -4.93 12.43
N PRO A 25 17.83 -5.76 13.31
CA PRO A 25 18.53 -6.89 13.89
C PRO A 25 18.95 -7.86 12.78
N ARG A 26 20.14 -8.44 12.92
CA ARG A 26 20.63 -9.47 12.00
C ARG A 26 20.73 -10.80 12.73
N PHE A 27 20.50 -11.88 12.00
CA PHE A 27 20.64 -13.23 12.51
C PHE A 27 21.46 -14.08 11.55
N VAL A 28 22.02 -15.15 12.11
CA VAL A 28 22.98 -16.00 11.41
C VAL A 28 22.36 -17.37 11.19
N GLU A 29 22.32 -17.80 9.93
CA GLU A 29 21.85 -19.13 9.52
C GLU A 29 23.07 -19.99 9.15
N ARG A 30 23.16 -21.18 9.75
CA ARG A 30 24.20 -22.17 9.42
C ARG A 30 23.64 -23.15 8.39
N THR A 31 24.18 -23.11 7.19
CA THR A 31 23.85 -24.03 6.10
C THR A 31 24.98 -25.05 5.91
N SER A 32 24.73 -26.11 5.14
CA SER A 32 25.77 -27.07 4.75
C SER A 32 26.92 -26.44 3.95
N GLN A 33 26.68 -25.29 3.31
CA GLN A 33 27.67 -24.55 2.51
C GLN A 33 28.35 -23.41 3.27
N GLY A 34 28.04 -23.23 4.56
CA GLY A 34 28.67 -22.21 5.41
C GLY A 34 27.66 -21.35 6.17
N ILE A 35 28.13 -20.19 6.61
CA ILE A 35 27.38 -19.28 7.46
C ILE A 35 26.87 -18.11 6.61
N ARG A 36 25.57 -17.83 6.66
CA ARG A 36 24.96 -16.63 6.06
C ARG A 36 24.37 -15.73 7.13
N GLU A 37 24.52 -14.43 6.95
CA GLU A 37 23.92 -13.42 7.82
C GLU A 37 22.77 -12.74 7.07
N TYR A 38 21.61 -12.67 7.70
CA TYR A 38 20.40 -12.10 7.14
C TYR A 38 19.84 -11.01 8.05
N ASP A 39 19.24 -10.00 7.44
CA ASP A 39 18.21 -9.21 8.10
C ASP A 39 16.82 -9.84 7.83
N PRO A 40 15.79 -9.54 8.66
CA PRO A 40 14.45 -10.08 8.47
C PRO A 40 13.82 -9.79 7.11
N TYR A 41 14.09 -8.63 6.49
CA TYR A 41 13.51 -8.28 5.20
C TYR A 41 14.15 -9.09 4.08
N ALA A 42 15.47 -9.29 4.12
CA ALA A 42 16.17 -10.17 3.19
C ALA A 42 15.65 -11.60 3.27
N LYS A 43 15.37 -12.11 4.48
CA LYS A 43 14.80 -13.45 4.65
C LYS A 43 13.36 -13.55 4.13
N LEU A 44 12.54 -12.53 4.37
CA LEU A 44 11.19 -12.46 3.79
C LEU A 44 11.23 -12.41 2.26
N PHE A 45 12.18 -11.68 1.68
CA PHE A 45 12.34 -11.58 0.23
C PHE A 45 12.74 -12.93 -0.40
N GLU A 46 13.59 -13.75 0.25
CA GLU A 46 13.86 -15.13 -0.18
C GLU A 46 12.58 -15.97 -0.26
N GLU A 47 11.64 -15.74 0.66
CA GLU A 47 10.29 -16.35 0.67
C GLU A 47 9.28 -15.62 -0.23
N ARG A 48 9.75 -14.71 -1.09
CA ARG A 48 8.97 -13.91 -2.05
C ARG A 48 7.96 -12.97 -1.40
N ILE A 49 8.29 -12.47 -0.20
CA ILE A 49 7.48 -11.50 0.54
C ILE A 49 8.13 -10.12 0.44
N ILE A 50 7.40 -9.17 -0.11
CA ILE A 50 7.73 -7.74 -0.19
C ILE A 50 6.94 -6.98 0.87
N PHE A 51 7.52 -5.97 1.51
CA PHE A 51 6.87 -5.19 2.56
C PHE A 51 6.73 -3.70 2.16
N LEU A 52 5.50 -3.26 1.88
CA LEU A 52 5.13 -1.84 1.75
C LEU A 52 4.70 -1.30 3.12
N GLY A 53 5.67 -0.86 3.91
CA GLY A 53 5.48 -0.44 5.30
C GLY A 53 5.63 1.07 5.55
N SER A 54 5.68 1.86 4.49
CA SER A 54 5.93 3.30 4.52
C SER A 54 4.90 4.04 3.67
N GLN A 55 4.98 5.38 3.66
CA GLN A 55 4.29 6.20 2.67
C GLN A 55 4.70 5.76 1.25
N VAL A 56 3.75 5.85 0.31
CA VAL A 56 3.98 5.61 -1.13
C VAL A 56 4.53 6.88 -1.76
N ASP A 57 5.80 6.85 -2.11
CA ASP A 57 6.55 7.92 -2.77
C ASP A 57 7.43 7.33 -3.87
N ASP A 58 8.19 8.16 -4.58
CA ASP A 58 8.98 7.69 -5.72
C ASP A 58 10.08 6.69 -5.29
N VAL A 59 10.63 6.83 -4.08
CA VAL A 59 11.67 5.93 -3.55
C VAL A 59 11.07 4.56 -3.26
N SER A 60 10.04 4.52 -2.43
CA SER A 60 9.35 3.26 -2.10
C SER A 60 8.73 2.60 -3.32
N ALA A 61 8.17 3.35 -4.27
CA ALA A 61 7.66 2.79 -5.52
C ALA A 61 8.76 2.14 -6.35
N ASN A 62 9.90 2.80 -6.53
CA ASN A 62 11.04 2.23 -7.25
C ASN A 62 11.54 0.94 -6.59
N ASP A 63 11.64 0.92 -5.25
CA ASP A 63 12.07 -0.26 -4.50
C ASP A 63 11.07 -1.42 -4.67
N ILE A 64 9.76 -1.16 -4.60
CA ILE A 64 8.73 -2.19 -4.79
C ILE A 64 8.74 -2.72 -6.22
N MET A 65 8.84 -1.85 -7.23
CA MET A 65 8.91 -2.26 -8.64
C MET A 65 10.14 -3.13 -8.91
N ALA A 66 11.31 -2.72 -8.42
CA ALA A 66 12.55 -3.48 -8.58
C ALA A 66 12.44 -4.86 -7.92
N GLN A 67 11.85 -4.95 -6.73
CA GLN A 67 11.61 -6.21 -6.03
C GLN A 67 10.65 -7.13 -6.80
N LEU A 68 9.55 -6.61 -7.34
CA LEU A 68 8.60 -7.39 -8.15
C LEU A 68 9.26 -7.99 -9.39
N ILE A 69 9.99 -7.16 -10.16
CA ILE A 69 10.69 -7.60 -11.38
C ILE A 69 11.80 -8.61 -11.04
N CYS A 70 12.52 -8.40 -9.94
CA CYS A 70 13.54 -9.34 -9.48
C CYS A 70 12.93 -10.71 -9.13
N LEU A 71 11.84 -10.74 -8.36
CA LEU A 71 11.17 -12.00 -8.00
C LEU A 71 10.57 -12.71 -9.21
N GLU A 72 10.02 -11.97 -10.17
CA GLU A 72 9.59 -12.53 -11.45
C GLU A 72 10.76 -13.17 -12.20
N SER A 73 11.89 -12.48 -12.33
CA SER A 73 13.07 -13.01 -13.01
C SER A 73 13.66 -14.25 -12.32
N MET A 74 13.53 -14.37 -11.00
CA MET A 74 14.02 -15.51 -10.23
C MET A 74 13.14 -16.75 -10.41
N ASP A 75 11.82 -16.56 -10.39
CA ASP A 75 10.85 -17.64 -10.60
C ASP A 75 9.51 -17.01 -11.04
N PRO A 76 9.20 -17.01 -12.34
CA PRO A 76 8.02 -16.32 -12.87
C PRO A 76 6.71 -17.10 -12.69
N ASP A 77 6.77 -18.33 -12.17
CA ASP A 77 5.60 -19.21 -11.99
C ASP A 77 5.13 -19.27 -10.53
N ARG A 78 5.91 -18.71 -9.58
CA ARG A 78 5.55 -18.67 -8.15
C ARG A 78 4.98 -17.33 -7.74
N ASP A 79 3.89 -17.36 -6.98
CA ASP A 79 3.27 -16.19 -6.36
C ASP A 79 4.26 -15.29 -5.62
N ILE A 80 3.94 -13.99 -5.59
CA ILE A 80 4.60 -12.97 -4.78
C ILE A 80 3.62 -12.47 -3.73
N SER A 81 4.08 -12.31 -2.49
CA SER A 81 3.29 -11.73 -1.40
C SER A 81 3.68 -10.28 -1.14
N LEU A 82 2.74 -9.35 -1.20
CA LEU A 82 2.92 -7.94 -0.85
C LEU A 82 2.20 -7.62 0.46
N TYR A 83 2.96 -7.39 1.54
CA TYR A 83 2.42 -7.01 2.84
C TYR A 83 2.35 -5.49 2.95
N ILE A 84 1.17 -4.99 3.30
CA ILE A 84 0.82 -3.58 3.20
C ILE A 84 0.47 -3.05 4.59
N ASN A 85 1.25 -2.08 5.04
CA ASN A 85 0.93 -1.22 6.18
C ASN A 85 1.34 0.22 5.82
N SER A 86 0.48 0.92 5.09
CA SER A 86 0.82 2.19 4.46
C SER A 86 -0.33 3.19 4.55
N PRO A 87 -0.02 4.48 4.84
CA PRO A 87 -1.00 5.56 4.77
C PRO A 87 -1.34 5.97 3.31
N GLY A 88 -0.77 5.31 2.31
CA GLY A 88 -0.85 5.73 0.91
C GLY A 88 0.20 6.79 0.59
N GLY A 89 -0.04 7.62 -0.43
CA GLY A 89 0.88 8.66 -0.85
C GLY A 89 0.63 9.15 -2.27
N SER A 90 1.69 9.37 -3.04
CA SER A 90 1.63 9.98 -4.37
C SER A 90 0.84 9.12 -5.36
N PHE A 91 0.03 9.78 -6.21
CA PHE A 91 -0.76 9.12 -7.25
C PHE A 91 0.14 8.53 -8.36
N THR A 92 1.23 9.19 -8.73
CA THR A 92 2.15 8.67 -9.75
C THR A 92 2.90 7.44 -9.25
N ALA A 93 3.36 7.47 -8.00
CA ALA A 93 4.00 6.35 -7.33
C ALA A 93 3.04 5.15 -7.17
N LEU A 94 1.76 5.42 -6.86
CA LEU A 94 0.69 4.43 -6.92
C LEU A 94 0.62 3.76 -8.29
N THR A 95 0.49 4.55 -9.37
CA THR A 95 0.30 3.98 -10.72
C THR A 95 1.50 3.17 -11.17
N ALA A 96 2.72 3.55 -10.76
CA ALA A 96 3.94 2.80 -11.07
C ALA A 96 3.94 1.40 -10.40
N ILE A 97 3.61 1.32 -9.11
CA ILE A 97 3.47 0.03 -8.40
C ILE A 97 2.32 -0.78 -9.02
N TYR A 98 1.17 -0.15 -9.22
CA TYR A 98 -0.03 -0.80 -9.75
C TYR A 98 0.24 -1.42 -11.12
N ASP A 99 0.79 -0.67 -12.07
CA ASP A 99 1.03 -1.18 -13.42
C ASP A 99 2.08 -2.30 -13.40
N THR A 100 3.11 -2.19 -12.55
CA THR A 100 4.08 -3.28 -12.36
C THR A 100 3.42 -4.54 -11.81
N MET A 101 2.52 -4.39 -10.84
CA MET A 101 1.74 -5.52 -10.31
C MET A 101 0.89 -6.21 -11.38
N GLN A 102 0.32 -5.45 -12.31
CA GLN A 102 -0.48 -6.01 -13.40
C GLN A 102 0.39 -6.56 -14.57
N PHE A 103 1.64 -6.10 -14.67
CA PHE A 103 2.55 -6.42 -15.76
C PHE A 103 3.31 -7.73 -15.54
N VAL A 104 3.78 -7.97 -14.31
CA VAL A 104 4.55 -9.18 -14.00
C VAL A 104 3.70 -10.43 -14.13
N LYS A 105 4.31 -11.54 -14.55
CA LYS A 105 3.64 -12.83 -14.74
C LYS A 105 3.14 -13.49 -13.44
N PRO A 106 3.88 -13.47 -12.31
CA PRO A 106 3.42 -14.07 -11.07
C PRO A 106 2.12 -13.47 -10.57
N ASP A 107 1.27 -14.32 -9.98
CA ASP A 107 0.16 -13.82 -9.19
C ASP A 107 0.67 -13.06 -7.97
N ILE A 108 -0.03 -11.98 -7.61
CA ILE A 108 0.33 -11.14 -6.47
C ILE A 108 -0.72 -11.27 -5.38
N GLN A 109 -0.33 -11.90 -4.28
CA GLN A 109 -1.08 -11.93 -3.04
C GLN A 109 -0.87 -10.63 -2.28
N THR A 110 -1.94 -9.91 -1.94
CA THR A 110 -1.85 -8.68 -1.12
C THR A 110 -2.36 -8.94 0.28
N VAL A 111 -1.68 -8.44 1.31
CA VAL A 111 -2.09 -8.63 2.72
C VAL A 111 -2.06 -7.31 3.48
N CYS A 112 -3.22 -6.82 3.92
CA CYS A 112 -3.30 -5.66 4.78
C CYS A 112 -2.98 -6.01 6.24
N MET A 113 -1.92 -5.40 6.78
CA MET A 113 -1.40 -5.62 8.14
C MET A 113 -1.40 -4.31 8.93
N GLY A 114 -2.58 -3.88 9.38
CA GLY A 114 -2.75 -2.64 10.14
C GLY A 114 -3.55 -1.63 9.35
N GLN A 115 -2.98 -1.02 8.31
CA GLN A 115 -3.76 -0.16 7.41
C GLN A 115 -3.33 -0.19 5.94
N ALA A 116 -4.30 0.02 5.07
CA ALA A 116 -4.10 0.37 3.66
C ALA A 116 -4.99 1.58 3.35
N ALA A 117 -4.42 2.79 3.35
CA ALA A 117 -5.15 4.02 3.12
C ALA A 117 -4.80 4.65 1.76
N SER A 118 -5.75 5.35 1.13
CA SER A 118 -5.54 6.10 -0.11
C SER A 118 -4.95 5.20 -1.21
N ALA A 119 -3.81 5.57 -1.80
CA ALA A 119 -3.04 4.75 -2.74
C ALA A 119 -2.83 3.30 -2.28
N ALA A 120 -2.55 3.07 -0.98
CA ALA A 120 -2.32 1.72 -0.48
C ALA A 120 -3.58 0.85 -0.52
N ALA A 121 -4.79 1.45 -0.43
CA ALA A 121 -6.06 0.73 -0.59
C ALA A 121 -6.24 0.23 -2.03
N VAL A 122 -5.83 1.03 -3.02
CA VAL A 122 -5.84 0.62 -4.43
C VAL A 122 -4.84 -0.50 -4.68
N ILE A 123 -3.62 -0.38 -4.15
CA ILE A 123 -2.59 -1.43 -4.23
C ILE A 123 -3.09 -2.73 -3.59
N LEU A 124 -3.73 -2.65 -2.42
CA LEU A 124 -4.36 -3.80 -1.77
C LEU A 124 -5.40 -4.47 -2.67
N ALA A 125 -6.33 -3.68 -3.22
CA ALA A 125 -7.40 -4.18 -4.08
C ALA A 125 -6.89 -4.77 -5.41
N ALA A 126 -5.74 -4.28 -5.91
CA ALA A 126 -5.13 -4.68 -7.16
C ALA A 126 -4.41 -6.03 -7.16
N GLY A 127 -4.33 -6.71 -6.01
CA GLY A 127 -3.84 -8.09 -5.94
C GLY A 127 -4.69 -9.05 -6.78
N THR A 128 -4.14 -10.21 -7.12
CA THR A 128 -4.86 -11.21 -7.92
C THR A 128 -6.17 -11.62 -7.22
N PRO A 129 -7.32 -11.68 -7.93
CA PRO A 129 -8.59 -12.09 -7.34
C PRO A 129 -8.51 -13.43 -6.60
N GLY A 130 -9.11 -13.50 -5.41
CA GLY A 130 -9.03 -14.64 -4.49
C GLY A 130 -7.81 -14.64 -3.58
N LYS A 131 -6.81 -13.78 -3.83
CA LYS A 131 -5.53 -13.68 -3.10
C LYS A 131 -5.36 -12.33 -2.41
N ARG A 132 -6.43 -11.58 -2.14
CA ARG A 132 -6.38 -10.29 -1.42
C ARG A 132 -6.87 -10.49 0.00
N LEU A 133 -6.03 -10.21 0.99
CA LEU A 133 -6.30 -10.56 2.38
C LEU A 133 -6.13 -9.37 3.32
N ALA A 134 -6.79 -9.43 4.47
CA ALA A 134 -6.54 -8.52 5.58
C ALA A 134 -6.52 -9.27 6.91
N LEU A 135 -5.79 -8.71 7.89
CA LEU A 135 -5.92 -9.14 9.28
C LEU A 135 -7.20 -8.58 9.92
N PRO A 136 -7.75 -9.21 10.98
CA PRO A 136 -9.08 -8.83 11.51
C PRO A 136 -9.18 -7.39 12.00
N ASN A 137 -8.10 -6.85 12.57
CA ASN A 137 -8.06 -5.48 13.09
C ASN A 137 -7.47 -4.48 12.08
N ALA A 138 -7.27 -4.89 10.83
CA ALA A 138 -6.80 -3.98 9.81
C ALA A 138 -7.93 -3.03 9.38
N ARG A 139 -7.54 -1.87 8.87
CA ARG A 139 -8.48 -0.90 8.27
C ARG A 139 -8.08 -0.54 6.86
N VAL A 140 -9.05 -0.26 6.01
CA VAL A 140 -8.87 0.30 4.67
C VAL A 140 -9.50 1.67 4.64
N LEU A 141 -8.83 2.64 4.01
CA LEU A 141 -9.39 3.98 3.82
C LEU A 141 -9.34 4.31 2.34
N ILE A 142 -10.50 4.65 1.76
CA ILE A 142 -10.62 5.16 0.40
C ILE A 142 -11.16 6.59 0.44
N HIS A 143 -10.62 7.44 -0.42
CA HIS A 143 -10.99 8.85 -0.57
C HIS A 143 -10.56 9.33 -1.97
N GLN A 144 -11.11 10.45 -2.42
CA GLN A 144 -10.68 11.07 -3.67
C GLN A 144 -9.22 11.56 -3.60
N PRO A 145 -8.51 11.66 -4.74
CA PRO A 145 -7.17 12.23 -4.75
C PRO A 145 -7.17 13.65 -4.20
N TYR A 146 -6.19 13.97 -3.37
CA TYR A 146 -5.94 15.32 -2.90
C TYR A 146 -4.62 15.82 -3.45
N THR A 147 -4.59 17.08 -3.88
CA THR A 147 -3.35 17.79 -4.14
C THR A 147 -3.44 19.16 -3.49
N GLU A 148 -2.30 19.65 -3.00
CA GLU A 148 -2.18 21.06 -2.70
C GLU A 148 -2.19 21.83 -4.02
N THR A 149 -3.23 22.62 -4.27
CA THR A 149 -3.25 23.55 -5.40
C THR A 149 -2.43 24.78 -5.03
N GLY A 150 -1.31 25.00 -5.71
CA GLY A 150 -0.50 26.21 -5.56
C GLY A 150 -1.21 27.49 -6.06
N ARG A 151 -0.54 28.64 -5.91
CA ARG A 151 -0.95 29.89 -6.56
C ARG A 151 -0.31 29.96 -7.94
N GLY A 152 -1.10 30.23 -8.98
CA GLY A 152 -0.62 30.29 -10.37
C GLY A 152 -1.51 31.16 -11.25
N GLN A 153 -1.16 31.29 -12.53
CA GLN A 153 -2.03 31.95 -13.51
C GLN A 153 -3.32 31.14 -13.68
N VAL A 154 -4.41 31.80 -14.10
CA VAL A 154 -5.70 31.13 -14.30
C VAL A 154 -5.60 29.94 -15.26
N SER A 155 -4.79 30.07 -16.32
CA SER A 155 -4.50 28.98 -17.27
C SER A 155 -3.80 27.79 -16.62
N ASP A 156 -2.83 28.03 -15.72
CA ASP A 156 -2.12 26.97 -15.01
C ASP A 156 -3.05 26.24 -14.06
N LEU A 157 -3.91 26.98 -13.36
CA LEU A 157 -4.93 26.41 -12.47
C LEU A 157 -5.93 25.55 -13.25
N GLU A 158 -6.35 25.97 -14.45
CA GLU A 158 -7.23 25.19 -15.31
C GLU A 158 -6.59 23.86 -15.74
N ILE A 159 -5.29 23.88 -16.12
CA ILE A 159 -4.54 22.68 -16.48
C ILE A 159 -4.45 21.72 -15.29
N GLN A 160 -4.09 22.23 -14.11
CA GLN A 160 -3.98 21.42 -12.90
C GLN A 160 -5.33 20.83 -12.49
N ALA A 161 -6.41 21.61 -12.56
CA ALA A 161 -7.76 21.11 -12.28
C ALA A 161 -8.14 19.96 -13.21
N LYS A 162 -7.89 20.09 -14.53
CA LYS A 162 -8.15 19.01 -15.50
C LYS A 162 -7.38 17.74 -15.18
N GLU A 163 -6.12 17.85 -14.77
CA GLU A 163 -5.33 16.68 -14.41
C GLU A 163 -5.83 16.02 -13.12
N ILE A 164 -6.25 16.80 -12.11
CA ILE A 164 -6.87 16.27 -10.89
C ILE A 164 -8.15 15.48 -11.22
N PHE A 165 -9.02 16.02 -12.07
CA PHE A 165 -10.22 15.32 -12.51
C PHE A 165 -9.88 14.02 -13.25
N ARG A 166 -8.90 14.05 -14.16
CA ARG A 166 -8.42 12.85 -14.86
C ARG A 166 -7.88 11.79 -13.90
N MET A 167 -7.06 12.18 -12.91
CA MET A 167 -6.55 11.27 -11.88
C MET A 167 -7.66 10.69 -11.02
N ARG A 168 -8.66 11.50 -10.66
CA ARG A 168 -9.85 11.05 -9.91
C ARG A 168 -10.64 10.01 -10.70
N GLU A 169 -10.95 10.27 -11.97
CA GLU A 169 -11.66 9.29 -12.83
C GLU A 169 -10.87 7.99 -12.98
N GLN A 170 -9.54 8.07 -13.10
CA GLN A 170 -8.67 6.91 -13.14
C GLN A 170 -8.71 6.11 -11.84
N LEU A 171 -8.66 6.78 -10.68
CA LEU A 171 -8.80 6.14 -9.35
C LEU A 171 -10.14 5.42 -9.22
N GLU A 172 -11.24 6.09 -9.57
CA GLU A 172 -12.60 5.55 -9.52
C GLU A 172 -12.70 4.27 -10.37
N THR A 173 -12.12 4.31 -11.57
CA THR A 173 -12.07 3.16 -12.48
C THR A 173 -11.24 2.00 -11.92
N MET A 174 -10.07 2.28 -11.33
CA MET A 174 -9.21 1.26 -10.71
C MET A 174 -9.90 0.58 -9.53
N LEU A 175 -10.53 1.34 -8.64
CA LEU A 175 -11.27 0.79 -7.51
C LEU A 175 -12.51 0.00 -7.95
N ALA A 176 -13.26 0.50 -8.93
CA ALA A 176 -14.43 -0.21 -9.46
C ALA A 176 -14.02 -1.53 -10.15
N LYS A 177 -12.92 -1.53 -10.92
CA LYS A 177 -12.38 -2.74 -11.56
C LYS A 177 -12.10 -3.86 -10.56
N HIS A 178 -11.60 -3.49 -9.38
CA HIS A 178 -11.14 -4.43 -8.35
C HIS A 178 -12.08 -4.54 -7.16
N SER A 179 -13.33 -4.08 -7.26
CA SER A 179 -14.32 -4.20 -6.19
C SER A 179 -15.63 -4.75 -6.73
N THR A 180 -16.63 -4.93 -5.86
CA THR A 180 -17.97 -5.30 -6.30
C THR A 180 -18.84 -4.09 -6.66
N LYS A 181 -18.26 -2.88 -6.71
CA LYS A 181 -18.97 -1.62 -6.87
C LYS A 181 -18.86 -1.09 -8.29
N SER A 182 -19.89 -0.40 -8.77
CA SER A 182 -19.81 0.37 -10.02
C SER A 182 -18.93 1.61 -9.85
N VAL A 183 -18.46 2.18 -10.96
CA VAL A 183 -17.70 3.45 -10.95
C VAL A 183 -18.50 4.57 -10.27
N ASP A 184 -19.81 4.65 -10.50
CA ASP A 184 -20.65 5.68 -9.88
C ASP A 184 -20.80 5.48 -8.36
N GLN A 185 -20.94 4.24 -7.90
CA GLN A 185 -20.95 3.94 -6.47
C GLN A 185 -19.61 4.30 -5.81
N VAL A 186 -18.49 3.95 -6.45
CA VAL A 186 -17.16 4.35 -5.98
C VAL A 186 -17.04 5.87 -5.92
N ARG A 187 -17.47 6.59 -6.96
CA ARG A 187 -17.42 8.06 -7.01
C ARG A 187 -18.16 8.70 -5.83
N GLU A 188 -19.35 8.20 -5.50
CA GLU A 188 -20.12 8.66 -4.34
C GLU A 188 -19.41 8.31 -3.02
N ASP A 189 -18.89 7.08 -2.92
CA ASP A 189 -18.26 6.56 -1.71
C ASP A 189 -16.93 7.23 -1.36
N ILE A 190 -16.18 7.74 -2.35
CA ILE A 190 -14.88 8.42 -2.14
C ILE A 190 -14.99 9.94 -2.05
N GLU A 191 -16.19 10.51 -2.17
CA GLU A 191 -16.40 11.97 -2.08
C GLU A 191 -15.92 12.51 -0.72
N ARG A 192 -15.99 11.68 0.33
CA ARG A 192 -15.38 11.90 1.65
C ARG A 192 -14.59 10.67 2.05
N ASP A 193 -13.74 10.83 3.05
CA ASP A 193 -13.01 9.72 3.65
C ASP A 193 -13.98 8.62 4.10
N LYS A 194 -13.83 7.44 3.51
CA LYS A 194 -14.56 6.23 3.88
C LYS A 194 -13.58 5.24 4.49
N ILE A 195 -13.71 5.05 5.80
CA ILE A 195 -12.91 4.11 6.59
C ILE A 195 -13.70 2.82 6.72
N LEU A 196 -13.06 1.71 6.38
CA LEU A 196 -13.63 0.37 6.37
C LEU A 196 -12.84 -0.52 7.33
N THR A 197 -13.54 -1.27 8.15
CA THR A 197 -13.02 -2.45 8.86
C THR A 197 -12.61 -3.55 7.87
N ALA A 198 -11.99 -4.62 8.36
CA ALA A 198 -11.66 -5.78 7.52
C ALA A 198 -12.95 -6.41 6.92
N GLU A 199 -14.01 -6.53 7.72
CA GLU A 199 -15.31 -7.05 7.31
C GLU A 199 -15.98 -6.16 6.25
N GLU A 200 -16.01 -4.85 6.47
CA GLU A 200 -16.57 -3.92 5.49
C GLU A 200 -15.74 -3.88 4.21
N SER A 201 -14.41 -4.05 4.29
CA SER A 201 -13.53 -4.12 3.12
C SER A 201 -13.79 -5.38 2.29
N LEU A 202 -14.09 -6.49 2.96
CA LEU A 202 -14.50 -7.75 2.31
C LEU A 202 -15.85 -7.58 1.61
N GLU A 203 -16.85 -7.00 2.30
CA GLU A 203 -18.17 -6.73 1.71
C GLU A 203 -18.10 -5.75 0.53
N TYR A 204 -17.21 -4.76 0.60
CA TYR A 204 -16.96 -3.82 -0.49
C TYR A 204 -16.25 -4.49 -1.69
N GLY A 205 -15.57 -5.62 -1.46
CA GLY A 205 -14.82 -6.35 -2.48
C GLY A 205 -13.37 -5.89 -2.66
N LEU A 206 -12.83 -5.08 -1.74
CA LEU A 206 -11.42 -4.64 -1.78
C LEU A 206 -10.46 -5.74 -1.33
N ILE A 207 -10.97 -6.72 -0.60
CA ILE A 207 -10.25 -7.95 -0.22
C ILE A 207 -11.17 -9.15 -0.45
N ASP A 208 -10.59 -10.35 -0.45
CA ASP A 208 -11.30 -11.63 -0.62
C ASP A 208 -11.43 -12.41 0.68
N GLN A 209 -10.50 -12.23 1.63
CA GLN A 209 -10.44 -13.05 2.86
C GLN A 209 -9.90 -12.28 4.07
N ILE A 210 -10.45 -12.59 5.24
CA ILE A 210 -9.93 -12.11 6.54
C ILE A 210 -9.20 -13.27 7.22
N VAL A 211 -7.91 -13.08 7.53
CA VAL A 211 -7.06 -14.15 8.09
C VAL A 211 -6.68 -13.81 9.53
N SER A 212 -7.26 -14.56 10.48
CA SER A 212 -7.00 -14.37 11.91
C SER A 212 -5.78 -15.14 12.41
N THR A 213 -5.49 -16.31 11.83
CA THR A 213 -4.34 -17.14 12.17
C THR A 213 -3.87 -17.90 10.94
N ARG A 214 -2.56 -18.06 10.78
CA ARG A 214 -2.03 -19.13 9.94
C ARG A 214 -2.19 -20.42 10.75
N LYS A 215 -3.32 -21.10 10.64
CA LYS A 215 -3.34 -22.50 11.09
C LYS A 215 -2.31 -23.22 10.24
N ASN A 216 -1.25 -23.71 10.89
CA ASN A 216 -0.25 -24.58 10.26
C ASN A 216 -1.00 -25.68 9.52
N SER A 217 -0.76 -25.81 8.22
CA SER A 217 -1.08 -27.01 7.44
C SER A 217 -0.12 -28.17 7.81
N TYR A 218 0.10 -28.37 9.11
CA TYR A 218 0.57 -29.60 9.70
C TYR A 218 -0.59 -30.18 10.49
N THR A 219 -1.59 -30.67 9.76
CA THR A 219 -2.50 -31.68 10.30
C THR A 219 -2.53 -32.81 9.29
N ASP A 220 -1.97 -33.93 9.75
CA ASP A 220 -1.81 -35.27 9.18
C ASP A 220 -0.77 -35.50 8.06
#